data_AF-A0AAD4DR41-F1
#
_entry.id   AF-A0AAD4DR41-F1
#
_cell.length_a   1.000
_cell.length_b   1.000
_cell.length_c   1.000
_cell.angle_alpha   90.00
_cell.angle_beta   90.00
_cell.angle_gamma   90.00
#
_symmetry.space_group_name_H-M   'P 1'
#
loop_
_entity.id
_entity.type
_entity.pdbx_description
1 polymer ?
#
loop_
_entity_poly.entity_id
_entity_poly.type
_entity_poly.pdbx_seq_one_letter_code
_entity_poly.pdbx_strand_id
1 'polypeptide(L)'
;KLEQMSDHLFADSRGRARMLEWFHPHAVAYISLTVSNEMDAVKEALRGTLDSVTPQFLLTWDLSTTIQDKVALKAPILQHILRCAAQTECAMERNRIKD
;
A
#
# COMPACT_ATOMS: atom_id res chain seq x y z
N LYS A 1 -23.70 14.14 14.74
CA LYS A 1 -24.59 13.22 15.49
C LYS A 1 -24.16 11.76 15.35
N LEU A 2 -24.03 11.22 14.14
CA LEU A 2 -23.58 9.83 13.94
C LEU A 2 -22.12 9.60 14.37
N GLU A 3 -21.24 10.57 14.07
CA GLU A 3 -19.82 10.55 14.49
C GLU A 3 -19.67 10.49 16.02
N GLN A 4 -20.35 11.38 16.74
CA GLN A 4 -20.37 11.38 18.21
C GLN A 4 -20.88 10.05 18.80
N MET A 5 -21.88 9.41 18.18
CA MET A 5 -22.34 8.09 18.60
C MET A 5 -21.27 7.02 18.35
N SER A 6 -20.58 7.09 17.21
CA SER A 6 -19.44 6.22 16.89
C SER A 6 -18.34 6.35 17.93
N ASP A 7 -17.95 7.59 18.27
CA ASP A 7 -16.93 7.88 19.26
C ASP A 7 -17.30 7.33 20.65
N HIS A 8 -18.57 7.48 21.06
CA HIS A 8 -19.06 6.92 22.32
C HIS A 8 -19.06 5.39 22.33
N LEU A 9 -19.42 4.73 21.23
CA LEU A 9 -19.32 3.27 21.12
C LEU A 9 -17.86 2.79 21.11
N PHE A 10 -16.95 3.54 20.48
CA PHE A 10 -15.52 3.23 20.47
C PHE A 10 -14.85 3.43 21.83
N ALA A 11 -15.36 4.35 22.66
CA ALA A 11 -14.87 4.58 24.01
C ALA A 11 -15.20 3.41 24.96
N ASP A 12 -16.31 2.71 24.75
CA ASP A 12 -16.65 1.49 25.49
C ASP A 12 -15.91 0.26 24.93
N SER A 13 -15.36 -0.57 25.81
CA SER A 13 -14.57 -1.74 25.40
C SER A 13 -15.39 -2.79 24.64
N ARG A 14 -16.67 -2.96 25.02
CA ARG A 14 -17.59 -3.91 24.38
C ARG A 14 -18.16 -3.34 23.08
N GLY A 15 -18.51 -2.05 23.06
CA GLY A 15 -18.89 -1.32 21.87
C GLY A 15 -17.79 -1.36 20.80
N ARG A 16 -16.54 -1.04 21.18
CA ARG A 16 -15.37 -1.12 20.31
C ARG A 16 -15.17 -2.50 19.71
N ALA A 17 -15.26 -3.56 20.50
CA ALA A 17 -15.09 -4.93 19.99
C ALA A 17 -16.11 -5.26 18.90
N ARG A 18 -17.40 -4.96 19.14
CA ARG A 18 -18.48 -5.19 18.15
C ARG A 18 -18.34 -4.32 16.91
N MET A 19 -17.95 -3.06 17.09
CA MET A 19 -17.73 -2.15 15.97
C MET A 19 -16.56 -2.60 15.10
N LEU A 20 -15.45 -3.04 15.71
CA LEU A 20 -14.31 -3.57 14.97
C LEU A 20 -14.67 -4.87 14.26
N GLU A 21 -15.41 -5.78 14.90
CA GLU A 21 -15.88 -7.01 14.27
C GLU A 21 -16.76 -6.74 13.05
N TRP A 22 -17.71 -5.81 13.16
CA TRP A 22 -18.55 -5.38 12.04
C TRP A 22 -17.74 -4.66 10.95
N PHE A 23 -16.82 -3.77 11.32
CA PHE A 23 -16.07 -2.96 10.38
C PHE A 23 -14.98 -3.75 9.65
N HIS A 24 -14.38 -4.75 10.29
CA HIS A 24 -13.25 -5.50 9.78
C HIS A 24 -13.43 -6.03 8.35
N PRO A 25 -14.49 -6.78 8.00
CA PRO A 25 -14.67 -7.28 6.63
C PRO A 25 -14.80 -6.16 5.59
N HIS A 26 -15.45 -5.05 5.95
CA HIS A 26 -15.59 -3.90 5.06
C HIS A 26 -14.26 -3.16 4.85
N ALA A 27 -13.47 -3.01 5.93
CA ALA A 27 -12.14 -2.43 5.86
C ALA A 27 -11.21 -3.27 4.97
N VAL A 28 -11.22 -4.59 5.14
CA VAL A 28 -10.44 -5.51 4.31
C VAL A 28 -10.84 -5.40 2.84
N ALA A 29 -12.14 -5.41 2.53
CA ALA A 29 -12.63 -5.26 1.16
C ALA A 29 -12.22 -3.92 0.53
N TYR A 30 -12.37 -2.82 1.29
CA TYR A 30 -12.00 -1.48 0.82
C TYR A 30 -10.49 -1.34 0.57
N ILE A 31 -9.66 -1.80 1.51
CA ILE A 31 -8.20 -1.77 1.38
C ILE A 31 -7.77 -2.63 0.19
N SER A 32 -8.36 -3.81 0.03
CA SER A 32 -8.04 -4.72 -1.09
C SER A 32 -8.34 -4.06 -2.43
N LEU A 33 -9.52 -3.45 -2.59
CA LEU A 33 -9.89 -2.71 -3.79
C LEU A 33 -8.95 -1.53 -4.04
N THR A 34 -8.59 -0.79 -2.98
CA THR A 34 -7.66 0.34 -3.08
C THR A 34 -6.30 -0.12 -3.59
N VAL A 35 -5.74 -1.18 -3.01
CA VAL A 35 -4.46 -1.74 -3.44
C VAL A 35 -4.52 -2.26 -4.88
N SER A 36 -5.62 -2.90 -5.29
CA SER A 36 -5.80 -3.32 -6.69
C SER A 36 -5.76 -2.13 -7.65
N ASN A 37 -6.49 -1.05 -7.33
CA ASN A 37 -6.50 0.17 -8.14
C ASN A 37 -5.12 0.86 -8.19
N GLU A 38 -4.40 0.89 -7.06
CA GLU A 38 -3.03 1.39 -7.00
C GLU A 38 -2.10 0.58 -7.91
N MET A 39 -2.21 -0.75 -7.89
CA MET A 39 -1.39 -1.63 -8.73
C MET A 39 -1.72 -1.50 -10.22
N ASP A 40 -2.99 -1.31 -10.58
CA ASP A 40 -3.38 -0.99 -11.96
C ASP A 40 -2.78 0.35 -12.40
N ALA A 41 -2.79 1.37 -11.54
CA ALA A 41 -2.17 2.66 -11.84
C ALA A 41 -0.64 2.57 -11.96
N VAL A 42 0.03 1.77 -11.13
CA VAL A 42 1.46 1.47 -11.24
C VAL A 42 1.76 0.78 -12.56
N LYS A 43 0.96 -0.24 -12.91
CA LYS A 43 1.12 -0.98 -14.16
C LYS A 43 1.04 -0.07 -15.37
N GLU A 44 0.03 0.80 -15.44
CA GLU A 44 -0.09 1.77 -16.54
C GLU A 44 1.05 2.79 -16.53
N ALA A 45 1.52 3.24 -15.36
CA ALA A 45 2.64 4.19 -15.26
C ALA A 45 3.99 3.56 -15.68
N LEU A 46 4.17 2.25 -15.47
CA LEU A 46 5.35 1.49 -15.86
C LEU A 46 5.25 0.89 -17.26
N ARG A 47 4.08 1.00 -17.90
CA ARG A 47 3.84 0.47 -19.23
C ARG A 47 4.71 1.21 -20.25
N GLY A 48 5.81 0.58 -20.65
CA GLY A 48 6.56 0.96 -21.84
C GLY A 48 6.00 0.26 -23.07
N THR A 49 5.99 0.94 -24.21
CA THR A 49 5.87 0.29 -25.52
C THR A 49 7.26 -0.18 -25.97
N LEU A 50 7.35 -1.20 -26.83
CA LEU A 50 8.65 -1.62 -27.40
C LEU A 50 9.39 -0.44 -28.07
N ASP A 51 8.64 0.50 -28.64
CA ASP A 51 9.17 1.73 -29.25
C ASP A 51 9.81 2.69 -28.23
N SER A 52 9.46 2.59 -26.95
CA SER A 52 10.04 3.40 -25.87
C SER A 52 11.38 2.86 -25.35
N VAL A 53 11.72 1.61 -25.70
CA VAL A 53 12.99 0.97 -25.31
C VAL A 53 14.07 1.33 -26.32
N THR A 54 14.63 2.52 -26.16
CA THR A 54 15.76 2.99 -26.97
C THR A 54 17.11 2.64 -26.31
N PRO A 55 18.22 2.58 -27.06
CA PRO A 55 19.56 2.45 -26.46
C PRO A 55 19.83 3.55 -25.42
N GLN A 56 19.38 4.78 -25.69
CA GLN A 56 19.51 5.89 -24.73
C GLN A 56 18.71 5.65 -23.45
N PHE A 57 17.48 5.14 -23.58
CA PHE A 57 16.66 4.76 -22.43
C PHE A 57 17.38 3.73 -21.56
N LEU A 58 17.97 2.68 -22.15
CA LEU A 58 18.74 1.67 -21.43
C LEU A 58 19.99 2.23 -20.72
N LEU A 59 20.66 3.21 -21.33
CA LEU A 59 21.83 3.87 -20.73
C LEU A 59 21.47 4.77 -19.54
N THR A 60 20.27 5.36 -19.55
CA THR A 60 19.76 6.22 -18.46
C THR A 60 18.81 5.49 -17.52
N TRP A 61 18.57 4.20 -17.75
CA TRP A 61 17.59 3.44 -16.98
C TRP A 61 18.14 3.19 -15.58
N ASP A 62 17.49 3.79 -14.58
CA ASP A 62 17.77 3.55 -13.18
C ASP A 62 16.51 3.08 -12.47
N LEU A 63 16.68 2.11 -11.56
CA LEU A 63 15.59 1.50 -10.80
C LEU A 63 14.91 2.52 -9.89
N SER A 64 15.70 3.41 -9.27
CA SER A 64 15.17 4.39 -8.33
C SER A 64 14.29 5.42 -9.06
N THR A 65 14.77 6.00 -10.15
CA THR A 65 14.00 7.03 -10.88
C THR A 65 12.87 6.44 -11.73
N THR A 66 13.02 5.21 -12.24
CA THR A 66 12.05 4.64 -13.19
C THR A 66 10.93 3.89 -12.49
N ILE A 67 11.24 3.19 -11.39
CA ILE A 67 10.28 2.34 -10.68
C ILE A 67 9.91 2.94 -9.32
N GLN A 68 10.89 3.26 -8.48
CA GLN A 68 10.62 3.66 -7.10
C GLN A 68 9.78 4.94 -7.02
N ASP A 69 10.08 5.96 -7.83
CA ASP A 69 9.30 7.21 -7.85
C ASP A 69 7.85 6.99 -8.30
N LYS A 70 7.65 6.14 -9.32
CA LYS A 70 6.31 5.83 -9.83
C LYS A 70 5.50 5.02 -8.82
N VAL A 71 6.12 4.05 -8.15
CA VAL A 71 5.47 3.26 -7.09
C VAL A 71 5.15 4.13 -5.88
N ALA A 72 6.06 5.00 -5.45
CA ALA A 72 5.82 5.92 -4.33
C ALA A 72 4.65 6.88 -4.60
N LEU A 73 4.52 7.36 -5.84
CA LEU A 73 3.44 8.25 -6.23
C LEU A 73 2.09 7.53 -6.44
N LYS A 74 2.12 6.31 -7.01
CA LYS A 74 0.91 5.62 -7.48
C LYS A 74 0.38 4.55 -6.51
N ALA A 75 1.19 4.08 -5.57
CA ALA A 75 0.81 3.07 -4.58
C ALA A 75 1.15 3.44 -3.13
N PRO A 76 0.74 4.62 -2.63
CA PRO A 76 1.08 5.08 -1.29
C PRO A 76 0.49 4.20 -0.16
N ILE A 77 -0.72 3.66 -0.33
CA ILE A 77 -1.36 2.83 0.70
C ILE A 77 -0.67 1.47 0.77
N LEU A 78 -0.42 0.83 -0.37
CA LEU A 78 0.36 -0.40 -0.41
C LEU A 78 1.75 -0.20 0.22
N GLN A 79 2.44 0.90 -0.10
CA GLN A 79 3.76 1.18 0.48
C GLN A 79 3.68 1.34 2.00
N HIS A 80 2.65 2.01 2.51
CA HIS A 80 2.43 2.14 3.95
C HIS A 80 2.20 0.78 4.62
N ILE A 81 1.32 -0.05 4.05
CA ILE A 81 1.01 -1.41 4.57
C ILE A 81 2.29 -2.26 4.62
N LEU A 82 3.08 -2.27 3.54
CA LEU A 82 4.32 -3.02 3.49
C LEU A 82 5.35 -2.52 4.51
N ARG A 83 5.45 -1.19 4.70
CA ARG A 83 6.34 -0.61 5.72
C ARG A 83 5.93 -1.03 7.12
N CYS A 84 4.63 -1.00 7.44
CA CYS A 84 4.13 -1.47 8.72
C CYS A 84 4.39 -2.96 8.93
N ALA A 85 4.19 -3.80 7.89
CA ALA A 85 4.46 -5.23 7.96
C ALA A 85 5.96 -5.53 8.18
N ALA A 86 6.84 -4.73 7.55
CA ALA A 86 8.29 -4.85 7.69
C ALA A 86 8.81 -4.43 9.09
N GLN A 87 8.02 -3.68 9.87
CA GLN A 87 8.35 -3.28 11.24
C GLN A 87 7.99 -4.33 12.30
N THR A 88 7.48 -5.50 11.90
CA THR A 88 7.26 -6.59 12.86
C THR A 88 8.61 -7.16 13.31
N GLU A 89 8.71 -7.55 14.58
CA GLU A 89 9.93 -8.13 15.16
C GLU A 89 10.49 -9.29 14.31
N CYS A 90 9.60 -10.19 13.87
CA CYS A 90 9.93 -11.28 12.96
C CYS A 90 10.47 -10.79 11.60
N ALA A 91 9.91 -9.73 11.03
CA ALA A 91 10.38 -9.16 9.77
C ALA A 91 11.72 -8.43 9.93
N MET A 92 11.94 -7.72 11.04
CA MET A 92 13.21 -7.06 11.32
C MET A 92 14.37 -8.06 11.45
N GLU A 93 14.14 -9.21 12.08
CA GLU A 93 15.17 -10.25 12.25
C GLU A 93 15.50 -11.00 10.95
N ARG A 94 14.51 -11.15 10.05
CA ARG A 94 14.62 -12.03 8.87
C ARG A 94 14.83 -11.30 7.56
N ASN A 95 14.44 -10.03 7.45
CA ASN A 95 14.69 -9.21 6.27
C ASN A 95 16.15 -8.79 6.25
N ARG A 96 17.02 -9.65 5.69
CA ARG A 96 18.39 -9.28 5.38
C ARG A 96 18.40 -8.51 4.06
N ILE A 97 19.08 -7.35 4.06
CA ILE A 97 19.47 -6.72 2.82
C ILE A 97 20.36 -7.73 2.10
N LYS A 98 20.01 -8.09 0.86
CA LYS A 98 20.91 -8.89 0.03
C LYS A 98 22.05 -7.97 -0.41
N ASP A 99 23.27 -8.32 0.00
CA ASP A 99 24.52 -7.74 -0.50
C ASP A 99 24.73 -8.06 -1.99
#